data_AF-A0A258QWU2-F1
#
_entry.id   AF-A0A258QWU2-F1
#
_cell.length_a   1.000
_cell.length_b   1.000
_cell.length_c   1.000
_cell.angle_alpha   90.00
_cell.angle_beta   90.00
_cell.angle_gamma   90.00
#
_symmetry.space_group_name_H-M   'P 1'
#
loop_
_entity.id
_entity.type
_entity.pdbx_description
1 polymer ?
#
loop_
_entity_poly.entity_id
_entity_poly.type
_entity_poly.pdbx_seq_one_letter_code
_entity_poly.pdbx_strand_id
1 'polypeptide(L)'
;MKTAKAQIVALENALDQYRIDTSRYPSTEQGLAALNTKPAEEPRWDGPYLKKAVPNDPWGKPYLYRVPGEHGEIDLYSLGRDGTPGGTGNDADITNW
;
A
#
# COMPACT_ATOMS: atom_id res chain seq x y z
N MET A 1 15.41 4.73 -6.31
CA MET A 1 14.88 4.23 -5.02
C MET A 1 14.08 5.25 -4.21
N LYS A 2 14.33 6.57 -4.30
CA LYS A 2 13.55 7.57 -3.54
C LYS A 2 12.05 7.59 -3.89
N THR A 3 11.70 7.27 -5.14
CA THR A 3 10.30 7.28 -5.60
C THR A 3 9.44 6.22 -4.92
N ALA A 4 9.97 5.00 -4.72
CA ALA A 4 9.19 3.93 -4.11
C ALA A 4 8.86 4.22 -2.65
N LYS A 5 9.85 4.66 -1.86
CA LYS A 5 9.62 5.06 -0.47
C LYS A 5 8.60 6.21 -0.37
N ALA A 6 8.68 7.20 -1.26
CA ALA A 6 7.69 8.29 -1.29
C ALA A 6 6.28 7.79 -1.66
N GLN A 7 6.17 6.82 -2.57
CA GLN A 7 4.90 6.19 -2.92
C GLN A 7 4.33 5.39 -1.74
N ILE A 8 5.15 4.60 -1.05
CA ILE A 8 4.75 3.86 0.16
C ILE A 8 4.19 4.81 1.22
N VAL A 9 4.90 5.89 1.52
CA VAL A 9 4.43 6.91 2.48
C VAL A 9 3.10 7.53 2.01
N ALA A 10 2.93 7.83 0.73
CA ALA A 10 1.68 8.38 0.21
C ALA A 10 0.51 7.38 0.32
N LEU A 11 0.77 6.09 0.08
CA LEU A 11 -0.20 5.01 0.20
C LEU A 11 -0.58 4.75 1.67
N GLU A 12 0.40 4.77 2.57
CA GLU A 12 0.20 4.67 4.03
C GLU A 12 -0.70 5.79 4.55
N ASN A 13 -0.43 7.04 4.18
CA ASN A 13 -1.31 8.17 4.53
C ASN A 13 -2.75 7.98 4.00
N ALA A 14 -2.91 7.41 2.81
CA ALA A 14 -4.23 7.14 2.24
C ALA A 14 -4.96 5.99 2.98
N LEU A 15 -4.22 4.96 3.41
CA LEU A 15 -4.73 3.88 4.26
C LEU A 15 -5.16 4.39 5.63
N ASP A 16 -4.40 5.31 6.22
CA ASP A 16 -4.75 5.96 7.48
C ASP A 16 -6.03 6.79 7.35
N GLN A 17 -6.17 7.54 6.25
CA GLN A 17 -7.41 8.27 5.98
C GLN A 17 -8.61 7.32 5.79
N TYR A 18 -8.41 6.22 5.04
CA TYR A 18 -9.42 5.16 4.94
C TYR A 18 -9.84 4.67 6.32
N ARG A 19 -8.88 4.37 7.20
CA ARG A 19 -9.16 3.91 8.58
C ARG A 19 -9.90 4.95 9.40
N ILE A 20 -9.60 6.24 9.24
CA ILE A 20 -10.31 7.31 9.98
C ILE A 20 -11.81 7.28 9.65
N ASP A 21 -12.17 7.13 8.37
CA ASP A 21 -13.57 7.20 7.95
C ASP A 21 -14.33 5.88 8.22
N THR A 22 -13.65 4.76 8.01
CA THR A 22 -14.24 3.42 8.02
C THR A 22 -14.02 2.66 9.33
N SER A 23 -13.20 3.23 10.22
CA SER A 23 -12.72 2.66 11.48
C SER A 23 -11.83 1.41 11.35
N ARG A 24 -11.45 1.00 10.13
CA ARG A 24 -10.60 -0.18 9.88
C ARG A 24 -9.76 0.00 8.62
N TYR A 25 -8.65 -0.70 8.49
CA TYR A 25 -7.93 -0.73 7.21
C TYR A 25 -8.65 -1.65 6.20
N PRO A 26 -8.47 -1.44 4.88
CA PRO A 26 -9.03 -2.33 3.87
C PRO A 26 -8.42 -3.72 3.99
N SER A 27 -9.17 -4.79 3.72
CA SER A 27 -8.64 -6.16 3.86
C SER A 27 -7.55 -6.46 2.83
N THR A 28 -6.74 -7.50 3.07
CA THR A 28 -5.72 -7.95 2.10
C THR A 28 -6.35 -8.32 0.75
N GLU A 29 -7.60 -8.80 0.73
CA GLU A 29 -8.34 -9.11 -0.51
C GLU A 29 -8.78 -7.85 -1.27
N GLN A 30 -9.20 -6.80 -0.53
CA GLN A 30 -9.53 -5.50 -1.13
C GLN A 30 -8.26 -4.78 -1.60
N GLY A 31 -7.17 -4.93 -0.86
CA GLY A 31 -5.86 -4.37 -1.14
C GLY A 31 -5.86 -2.85 -1.26
N LEU A 32 -4.86 -2.33 -1.96
CA LEU A 32 -4.72 -0.90 -2.23
C LEU A 32 -5.79 -0.36 -3.20
N ALA A 33 -6.52 -1.24 -3.89
CA ALA A 33 -7.61 -0.83 -4.79
C ALA A 33 -8.75 -0.14 -4.01
N ALA A 34 -8.94 -0.49 -2.73
CA ALA A 34 -9.90 0.13 -1.83
C ALA A 34 -9.66 1.65 -1.63
N LEU A 35 -8.42 2.11 -1.89
CA LEU A 35 -8.07 3.52 -1.77
C LEU A 35 -8.63 4.37 -2.91
N ASN A 36 -8.82 3.78 -4.09
CA ASN A 36 -9.38 4.45 -5.26
C ASN A 36 -10.84 4.07 -5.52
N THR A 37 -11.24 2.85 -5.16
CA THR A 37 -12.56 2.28 -5.46
C THR A 37 -13.25 1.87 -4.17
N LYS A 38 -14.49 2.33 -3.99
CA LYS A 38 -15.32 1.99 -2.83
C LYS A 38 -15.54 0.47 -2.72
N PRO A 39 -15.09 -0.17 -1.63
CA PRO A 39 -15.44 -1.57 -1.36
C PRO A 39 -16.94 -1.71 -1.07
N ALA A 40 -17.55 -2.81 -1.54
CA ALA A 40 -18.98 -3.07 -1.31
C ALA A 40 -19.33 -3.21 0.19
N GLU A 41 -18.36 -3.70 0.98
CA GLU A 41 -18.50 -3.94 2.41
C GLU A 41 -18.25 -2.69 3.26
N GLU A 42 -17.98 -1.54 2.63
CA GLU A 42 -17.64 -0.31 3.32
C GLU A 42 -18.62 0.84 3.01
N PRO A 43 -19.77 0.90 3.68
CA PRO A 43 -20.74 1.97 3.46
C PRO A 43 -20.17 3.34 3.83
N ARG A 44 -19.28 3.40 4.85
CA ARG A 44 -18.65 4.61 5.40
C ARG A 44 -17.48 5.16 4.56
N TRP A 45 -17.12 4.48 3.48
CA TRP A 45 -16.07 4.95 2.59
C TRP A 45 -16.42 6.33 2.01
N ASP A 46 -15.50 7.28 2.17
CA ASP A 46 -15.62 8.69 1.75
C ASP A 46 -14.49 9.10 0.77
N GLY A 47 -13.85 8.10 0.15
CA GLY A 47 -12.80 8.31 -0.83
C GLY A 47 -13.28 8.96 -2.15
N PRO A 48 -12.40 9.04 -3.16
CA PRO A 48 -11.12 8.35 -3.26
C PRO A 48 -10.02 8.99 -2.39
N TYR A 49 -9.28 8.15 -1.67
CA TYR A 49 -8.15 8.54 -0.81
C TYR A 49 -6.88 8.83 -1.60
N LEU A 50 -6.82 8.39 -2.85
CA LEU A 50 -5.74 8.67 -3.77
C LEU A 50 -6.24 9.48 -4.96
N LYS A 51 -5.53 10.57 -5.28
CA LYS A 51 -5.82 11.42 -6.45
C LYS A 51 -5.63 10.69 -7.79
N LYS A 52 -4.80 9.66 -7.81
CA LYS A 52 -4.50 8.81 -8.98
C LYS A 52 -4.55 7.35 -8.55
N ALA A 53 -4.68 6.45 -9.50
CA ALA A 53 -4.55 5.02 -9.22
C ALA A 53 -3.20 4.73 -8.53
N VAL A 54 -3.18 3.69 -7.68
CA VAL A 54 -1.97 3.17 -7.06
C VAL A 54 -0.91 2.96 -8.13
N PRO A 55 0.19 3.72 -8.11
CA PRO A 55 1.23 3.56 -9.10
C PRO A 55 2.02 2.29 -8.79
N ASN A 56 2.56 1.68 -9.84
CA ASN A 56 3.55 0.63 -9.66
C ASN A 56 4.84 1.22 -9.07
N ASP A 57 5.63 0.35 -8.46
CA ASP A 57 6.96 0.65 -8.00
C ASP A 57 7.90 1.04 -9.17
N PRO A 58 9.14 1.51 -8.89
CA PRO A 58 10.10 1.89 -9.92
C PRO A 58 10.47 0.80 -10.93
N TRP A 59 10.14 -0.46 -10.65
CA TRP A 59 10.39 -1.61 -11.51
C TRP A 59 9.13 -2.11 -12.22
N GLY A 60 8.02 -1.37 -12.09
CA GLY A 60 6.75 -1.68 -12.74
C GLY A 60 5.95 -2.77 -12.04
N LYS A 61 6.31 -3.16 -10.82
CA LYS A 61 5.57 -4.15 -10.01
C LYS A 61 4.57 -3.45 -9.09
N PRO A 62 3.42 -4.08 -8.79
CA PRO A 62 2.49 -3.55 -7.81
C PRO A 62 3.08 -3.64 -6.40
N TYR A 63 2.69 -2.69 -5.53
CA TYR A 63 3.00 -2.76 -4.11
C TYR A 63 2.24 -3.89 -3.44
N LEU A 64 2.92 -4.57 -2.51
CA LEU A 64 2.33 -5.61 -1.69
C LEU A 64 1.81 -5.00 -0.40
N TYR A 65 0.56 -5.31 -0.10
CA TYR A 65 -0.15 -4.82 1.07
C TYR A 65 -0.65 -6.01 1.88
N ARG A 66 -0.48 -5.95 3.20
CA ARG A 66 -0.96 -6.97 4.13
C ARG A 66 -1.57 -6.34 5.36
N VAL A 67 -2.73 -6.85 5.75
CA VAL A 67 -3.36 -6.57 7.05
C VAL A 67 -4.00 -7.84 7.62
N PRO A 68 -3.83 -8.11 8.93
CA PRO A 68 -2.88 -7.47 9.85
C PRO A 68 -1.43 -7.64 9.38
N GLY A 69 -0.61 -6.61 9.56
CA GLY A 69 0.83 -6.65 9.24
C GLY A 69 1.59 -7.61 10.15
N GLU A 70 2.72 -8.13 9.67
CA GLU A 70 3.67 -8.89 10.49
C GLU A 70 4.58 -7.97 11.31
N HIS A 71 4.86 -6.76 10.81
CA HIS A 71 5.79 -5.81 11.42
C HIS A 71 5.08 -4.61 12.08
N GLY A 72 3.77 -4.48 11.89
CA GLY A 72 2.95 -3.41 12.45
C GLY A 72 1.45 -3.64 12.25
N GLU A 73 0.67 -2.56 12.28
CA GLU A 73 -0.77 -2.63 11.98
C GLU A 73 -1.03 -3.02 10.52
N ILE A 74 -0.20 -2.49 9.61
CA ILE A 74 -0.19 -2.81 8.19
C ILE A 74 1.26 -2.99 7.72
N ASP A 75 1.45 -3.91 6.78
CA ASP A 75 2.72 -4.03 6.06
C ASP A 75 2.49 -3.58 4.61
N LEU A 76 3.27 -2.60 4.18
CA LEU A 76 3.28 -2.10 2.81
C LEU A 76 4.71 -2.10 2.27
N TYR A 77 4.96 -2.90 1.24
CA TYR A 77 6.31 -3.11 0.73
C TYR A 77 6.37 -3.41 -0.77
N SER A 78 7.57 -3.24 -1.35
CA SER A 78 7.93 -3.64 -2.71
C SER A 78 9.17 -4.51 -2.63
N LEU A 79 9.16 -5.64 -3.36
CA LEU A 79 10.24 -6.63 -3.39
C LEU A 79 11.37 -6.26 -4.37
N GLY A 80 11.59 -4.97 -4.62
CA GLY A 80 12.62 -4.52 -5.55
C GLY A 80 12.42 -5.01 -6.99
N ARG A 81 13.51 -4.93 -7.76
CA ARG A 81 13.53 -5.35 -9.18
C ARG A 81 13.35 -6.85 -9.37
N ASP A 82 14.00 -7.65 -8.53
CA ASP A 82 14.01 -9.11 -8.65
C ASP A 82 12.66 -9.71 -8.23
N GLY A 83 11.86 -8.99 -7.45
CA GLY A 83 10.57 -9.45 -6.96
C GLY A 83 10.72 -10.55 -5.92
N THR A 84 11.86 -10.61 -5.24
CA THR A 84 12.18 -11.63 -4.23
C THR A 84 12.52 -10.93 -2.92
N PRO A 85 12.07 -11.44 -1.76
CA PRO A 85 12.46 -10.86 -0.48
C PRO A 85 13.98 -10.87 -0.29
N GLY A 86 14.51 -9.76 0.18
CA GLY A 86 15.92 -9.51 0.41
C GLY A 86 16.54 -8.60 -0.63
N GLY A 87 17.71 -8.98 -1.14
CA GLY A 87 18.45 -8.23 -2.14
C GLY A 87 19.21 -7.01 -1.61
N THR A 88 19.97 -6.37 -2.50
CA THR A 88 20.75 -5.16 -2.19
C THR A 88 20.66 -4.16 -3.33
N GLY A 89 20.81 -2.87 -3.04
CA GLY A 89 20.72 -1.83 -4.06
C GLY A 89 19.33 -1.83 -4.72
N ASN A 90 19.28 -2.03 -6.04
CA ASN A 90 18.02 -2.01 -6.80
C ASN A 90 17.16 -3.25 -6.61
N ASP A 91 17.73 -4.30 -6.01
CA ASP A 91 17.03 -5.52 -5.68
C ASP A 91 16.60 -5.50 -4.20
N ALA A 92 16.93 -4.45 -3.44
CA ALA A 92 16.54 -4.35 -2.03
C ALA A 92 15.04 -4.11 -1.88
N ASP A 93 14.44 -4.83 -0.94
CA ASP A 93 13.08 -4.57 -0.46
C ASP A 93 12.93 -3.13 0.03
N ILE A 94 11.79 -2.52 -0.30
CA ILE A 94 11.41 -1.21 0.20
C ILE A 94 10.14 -1.39 1.03
N THR A 95 10.26 -1.16 2.33
CA THR A 95 9.25 -1.43 3.35
C THR A 95 8.77 -0.13 4.02
N ASN A 96 7.60 -0.15 4.67
CA ASN A 96 7.14 0.95 5.52
C ASN A 96 7.70 0.90 6.96
N TRP A 97 8.21 -0.26 7.40
CA TRP A 97 8.91 -0.45 8.67
C TRP A 97 10.44 -0.28 8.53
#